data_AF-A0A151J8U6-F1
#
_entry.id   AF-A0A151J8U6-F1
#
_cell.length_a   1.000
_cell.length_b   1.000
_cell.length_c   1.000
_cell.angle_alpha   90.00
_cell.angle_beta   90.00
_cell.angle_gamma   90.00
#
_symmetry.space_group_name_H-M   'P 1'
#
loop_
_entity.id
_entity.type
_entity.pdbx_description
1 polymer ?
#
loop_
_entity_poly.entity_id
_entity_poly.type
_entity_poly.pdbx_seq_one_letter_code
_entity_poly.pdbx_strand_id
1 'polypeptide(L)'
;MSKGGFSCVMCKNISGRNAGIKFFRFPKDPEMSKLWLKSCNRMIDRTTEELYKNYRICSDHFNENMYLNDLKTRLLPAAIPNAT
;
A
#
# COMPACT_ATOMS: atom_id res chain seq x y z
N MET A 1 5.24 22.14 12.15
CA MET A 1 4.63 20.79 12.24
C MET A 1 5.34 19.88 11.25
N SER A 2 6.24 19.02 11.72
CA SER A 2 6.92 18.03 10.88
C SER A 2 5.84 17.12 10.27
N LYS A 3 5.65 17.17 8.95
CA LYS A 3 4.80 16.19 8.28
C LYS A 3 5.47 14.83 8.46
N GLY A 4 4.94 14.02 9.38
CA GLY A 4 5.41 12.66 9.60
C GLY A 4 5.33 11.88 8.28
N GLY A 5 6.42 11.17 7.95
CA GLY A 5 6.44 10.27 6.80
C GLY A 5 5.66 8.98 7.06
N PHE A 6 5.32 8.27 5.99
CA PHE A 6 4.75 6.92 6.05
C PHE A 6 5.80 5.89 5.61
N SER A 7 5.76 4.70 6.19
CA SER A 7 6.58 3.55 5.78
C SER A 7 5.74 2.51 5.04
N CYS A 8 6.40 1.74 4.17
CA CYS A 8 5.80 0.57 3.57
C CYS A 8 5.65 -0.54 4.62
N VAL A 9 4.52 -1.22 4.60
CA VAL A 9 4.26 -2.38 5.48
C VAL A 9 5.10 -3.59 5.09
N MET A 10 5.40 -3.75 3.81
CA MET A 10 6.04 -4.95 3.26
C MET A 10 7.57 -4.82 3.11
N CYS A 11 8.11 -3.60 3.06
CA CYS A 11 9.55 -3.39 2.87
C CYS A 11 10.07 -2.17 3.66
N LYS A 12 11.32 -1.77 3.43
CA LYS A 12 11.98 -0.67 4.16
C LYS A 12 11.80 0.71 3.49
N ASN A 13 10.97 0.81 2.46
CA ASN A 13 10.69 2.08 1.79
C ASN A 13 9.96 3.06 2.73
N ILE A 14 10.41 4.31 2.74
CA ILE A 14 9.87 5.39 3.56
C ILE A 14 9.60 6.60 2.66
N SER A 15 8.45 7.26 2.85
CA SER A 15 8.08 8.44 2.08
C SER A 15 9.13 9.55 2.22
N GLY A 16 9.47 10.21 1.11
CA GLY A 16 10.43 11.30 1.08
C GLY A 16 11.90 10.87 0.97
N ARG A 17 12.23 9.58 1.14
CA ARG A 17 13.59 9.08 0.83
C ARG A 17 13.81 8.79 -0.65
N ASN A 18 12.77 8.34 -1.35
CA ASN A 18 12.83 8.04 -2.78
C ASN A 18 11.67 8.76 -3.50
N ALA A 19 12.00 9.70 -4.39
CA ALA A 19 11.01 10.53 -5.10
C ALA A 19 10.15 9.74 -6.10
N GLY A 20 10.65 8.61 -6.60
CA GLY A 20 9.94 7.77 -7.57
C GLY A 20 8.88 6.87 -6.93
N ILE A 21 8.96 6.62 -5.62
CA ILE A 21 8.11 5.64 -4.95
C ILE A 21 6.80 6.29 -4.48
N LYS A 22 5.68 5.71 -4.89
CA LYS A 22 4.34 6.10 -4.42
C LYS A 22 3.90 5.17 -3.30
N PHE A 23 3.02 5.67 -2.43
CA PHE A 23 2.50 4.93 -1.28
C PHE A 23 0.97 4.92 -1.34
N PHE A 24 0.41 3.72 -1.30
CA PHE A 24 -1.04 3.49 -1.41
C PHE A 24 -1.61 3.07 -0.07
N ARG A 25 -2.83 3.53 0.22
CA ARG A 25 -3.57 3.14 1.42
C ARG A 25 -4.15 1.75 1.23
N PHE A 26 -4.34 1.04 2.33
CA PHE A 26 -5.22 -0.14 2.32
C PHE A 26 -6.62 0.23 1.80
N PRO A 27 -7.31 -0.67 1.08
CA PRO A 27 -8.68 -0.46 0.64
C PRO A 27 -9.64 -0.24 1.81
N LYS A 28 -10.67 0.60 1.64
CA LYS A 28 -11.77 0.67 2.61
C LYS A 28 -12.67 -0.57 2.59
N ASP A 29 -12.65 -1.29 1.48
CA ASP A 29 -13.33 -2.56 1.35
C ASP A 29 -12.66 -3.62 2.23
N PRO A 30 -13.38 -4.27 3.16
CA PRO A 30 -12.81 -5.25 4.07
C PRO A 30 -12.26 -6.50 3.38
N GLU A 31 -12.85 -6.94 2.27
CA GLU A 31 -12.39 -8.15 1.55
C GLU A 31 -11.06 -7.88 0.85
N MET A 32 -10.95 -6.75 0.16
CA MET A 32 -9.71 -6.32 -0.47
C MET A 32 -8.62 -6.01 0.56
N SER A 33 -8.96 -5.41 1.70
CA SER A 33 -8.02 -5.23 2.81
C SER A 33 -7.50 -6.56 3.34
N LYS A 34 -8.36 -7.58 3.48
CA LYS A 34 -7.91 -8.94 3.87
C LYS A 34 -6.98 -9.55 2.82
N LEU A 35 -7.22 -9.35 1.53
CA LEU A 35 -6.32 -9.84 0.47
C LEU A 35 -4.95 -9.15 0.51
N TRP A 36 -4.92 -7.84 0.76
CA TRP A 36 -3.67 -7.10 0.96
C TRP A 36 -2.91 -7.61 2.19
N LEU A 37 -3.62 -7.85 3.30
CA LEU A 37 -3.03 -8.42 4.52
C LEU A 37 -2.45 -9.81 4.28
N LYS A 38 -3.15 -10.68 3.55
CA LYS A 38 -2.65 -12.02 3.18
C LYS A 38 -1.36 -11.97 2.37
N SER A 39 -1.18 -10.91 1.59
CA SER A 39 0.02 -10.70 0.77
C SER A 39 1.16 -10.09 1.59
N CYS A 40 0.87 -9.49 2.74
CA CYS A 40 1.88 -8.94 3.63
C CYS A 40 2.58 -10.06 4.40
N ASN A 41 3.92 -10.04 4.44
CA ASN A 41 4.73 -10.97 5.22
C ASN A 41 4.69 -10.71 6.75
N ARG A 42 3.61 -10.11 7.26
CA ARG A 42 3.43 -9.74 8.66
C ARG A 42 1.98 -9.94 9.07
N MET A 43 1.77 -10.51 10.25
CA MET A 43 0.46 -10.56 10.88
C MET A 43 0.12 -9.17 11.44
N ILE A 44 -0.95 -8.56 10.92
CA ILE A 44 -1.42 -7.25 11.37
C ILE A 44 -2.86 -7.42 11.85
N ASP A 45 -3.04 -7.35 13.17
CA ASP A 45 -4.34 -7.46 13.81
C ASP A 45 -4.90 -6.05 14.09
N ARG A 46 -5.52 -5.47 13.06
CA ARG A 46 -6.08 -4.11 13.03
C ARG A 46 -7.35 -4.06 12.21
N THR A 47 -8.23 -3.11 12.49
CA THR A 47 -9.46 -2.94 11.72
C THR A 47 -9.18 -2.36 10.33
N THR A 48 -10.12 -2.53 9.41
CA THR A 48 -10.03 -1.96 8.05
C THR A 48 -9.86 -0.43 8.09
N GLU A 49 -10.50 0.25 9.04
CA GLU A 49 -10.38 1.70 9.22
C GLU A 49 -8.98 2.10 9.69
N GLU A 50 -8.40 1.35 10.63
CA GLU A 50 -7.04 1.57 11.10
C GLU A 50 -6.02 1.33 9.99
N LEU A 51 -6.20 0.25 9.21
CA LEU A 51 -5.38 -0.06 8.04
C LEU A 51 -5.44 1.06 7.00
N TYR A 52 -6.63 1.49 6.61
CA TYR A 52 -6.83 2.59 5.67
C TYR A 52 -6.17 3.89 6.16
N LYS A 53 -6.30 4.22 7.44
CA LYS A 53 -5.75 5.47 8.00
C LYS A 53 -4.23 5.43 8.09
N ASN A 54 -3.66 4.37 8.66
CA ASN A 54 -2.30 4.37 9.18
C ASN A 54 -1.29 3.58 8.35
N TYR A 55 -1.74 2.63 7.53
CA TYR A 55 -0.84 1.68 6.86
C TYR A 55 -0.72 1.96 5.36
N ARG A 56 0.47 1.76 4.80
CA ARG A 56 0.76 2.00 3.37
C ARG A 56 1.57 0.87 2.76
N ILE A 57 1.33 0.61 1.47
CA ILE A 57 2.19 -0.26 0.64
C ILE A 57 2.76 0.59 -0.48
N CYS A 58 4.06 0.44 -0.76
CA CYS A 58 4.70 1.21 -1.81
C CYS A 58 4.44 0.63 -3.22
N SER A 59 4.66 1.45 -4.24
CA SER A 59 4.44 1.11 -5.65
C SER A 59 5.18 -0.15 -6.11
N ASP A 60 6.33 -0.46 -5.53
CA ASP A 60 7.16 -1.62 -5.94
C ASP A 60 6.47 -2.98 -5.71
N HIS A 61 5.38 -3.00 -4.93
CA HIS A 61 4.61 -4.21 -4.69
C HIS A 61 3.41 -4.38 -5.63
N PHE A 62 3.23 -3.53 -6.66
CA PHE A 62 2.13 -3.70 -7.63
C PHE A 62 2.67 -3.85 -9.05
N ASN A 63 2.05 -4.73 -9.84
CA ASN A 63 2.41 -4.90 -11.24
C ASN A 63 1.97 -3.69 -12.07
N GLU A 64 2.63 -3.47 -13.22
CA GLU A 64 2.34 -2.32 -14.09
C GLU A 64 0.89 -2.31 -14.61
N ASN A 65 0.32 -3.48 -14.84
CA ASN A 65 -1.07 -3.64 -15.28
C ASN A 65 -2.11 -3.42 -14.17
N MET A 66 -1.68 -3.18 -12.92
CA MET A 66 -2.58 -2.91 -11.79
C MET A 66 -2.88 -1.42 -11.60
N TYR A 67 -2.34 -0.56 -12.46
CA TYR A 67 -2.55 0.89 -12.40
C TYR A 67 -3.65 1.35 -13.36
N LEU A 68 -4.43 2.33 -12.91
CA LEU A 68 -5.44 3.02 -13.72
C LEU A 68 -4.84 4.07 -14.67
N ASN A 69 -3.55 4.35 -14.54
CA ASN A 69 -2.86 5.35 -15.35
C ASN A 69 -1.36 5.05 -15.47
N ASP A 70 -0.75 5.58 -16.53
CA ASP A 70 0.68 5.40 -16.82
C ASP A 70 1.58 6.09 -15.78
N LEU A 71 1.04 7.13 -15.10
CA LEU A 71 1.73 7.82 -14.02
C LEU A 71 1.81 7.00 -12.71
N LYS A 72 1.19 5.81 -12.67
CA LYS A 72 1.14 4.90 -11.52
C LYS A 72 0.73 5.61 -10.22
N THR A 73 -0.24 6.53 -10.31
CA THR A 73 -0.76 7.30 -9.16
C THR A 73 -2.06 6.75 -8.60
N ARG A 74 -2.73 5.86 -9.33
CA ARG A 74 -4.01 5.25 -8.94
C ARG A 74 -3.99 3.75 -9.26
N LEU A 75 -4.40 2.93 -8.30
CA LEU A 75 -4.55 1.49 -8.46
C LEU A 75 -5.95 1.14 -8.99
N LEU A 76 -6.04 0.03 -9.72
CA LEU A 76 -7.31 -0.61 -10.03
C LEU A 76 -8.01 -1.06 -8.73
N PRO A 77 -9.36 -1.09 -8.70
CA PRO A 77 -10.10 -1.59 -7.55
C PRO A 77 -9.72 -3.03 -7.16
N ALA A 78 -9.33 -3.85 -8.14
CA ALA A 78 -8.92 -5.24 -7.96
C ALA A 78 -7.39 -5.41 -7.79
N ALA A 79 -6.63 -4.34 -7.62
CA ALA A 79 -5.18 -4.43 -7.42
C ALA A 79 -4.85 -5.10 -6.09
N ILE A 80 -3.97 -6.09 -6.12
CA ILE A 80 -3.47 -6.83 -4.95
C ILE A 80 -1.94 -6.71 -4.96
N PRO A 81 -1.31 -6.36 -3.83
CA PRO A 81 0.14 -6.29 -3.76
C PRO A 81 0.77 -7.69 -3.91
N ASN A 82 1.89 -7.77 -4.60
CA ASN A 82 2.70 -8.97 -4.69
C ASN A 82 3.49 -9.18 -3.39
N ALA A 83 3.52 -10.42 -2.90
CA ALA A 83 4.45 -10.85 -1.87
C ALA A 83 5.86 -10.93 -2.47
N THR A 84 6.68 -9.90 -2.26
CA THR A 84 8.10 -9.88 -2.63
C THR A 84 9.00 -9.91 -1.40
#